data_AF-A0A2E2K3J9-F1
#
_entry.id   AF-A0A2E2K3J9-F1
#
_cell.length_a   1.000
_cell.length_b   1.000
_cell.length_c   1.000
_cell.angle_alpha   90.00
_cell.angle_beta   90.00
_cell.angle_gamma   90.00
#
_symmetry.space_group_name_H-M   'P 1'
#
loop_
_entity.id
_entity.type
_entity.pdbx_description
1 polymer ?
#
loop_
_entity_poly.entity_id
_entity_poly.type
_entity_poly.pdbx_seq_one_letter_code
_entity_poly.pdbx_strand_id
1 'polypeptide(L)'
;MPTPSNVVQLHEFRQVSRQEIIDDISSEAFMLLRESARSHGLPIKQVLIEHMRDIAVVINSVDGPETLVEVLDSITRQIKGD
;
A
#
# COMPACT_ATOMS: atom_id res chain seq x y z
N MET A 1 -4.19 -4.34 -41.16
CA MET A 1 -4.16 -4.92 -39.80
C MET A 1 -3.14 -4.12 -39.01
N PRO A 2 -3.52 -3.25 -38.06
CA PRO A 2 -2.54 -2.56 -37.24
C PRO A 2 -1.96 -3.58 -36.25
N THR A 3 -0.64 -3.72 -36.25
CA THR A 3 0.12 -4.51 -35.28
C THR A 3 -0.20 -4.00 -33.87
N PRO A 4 -0.57 -4.85 -32.91
CA PRO A 4 -0.70 -4.41 -31.52
C PRO A 4 0.64 -3.81 -31.08
N SER A 5 0.59 -2.58 -30.58
CA SER A 5 1.77 -1.81 -30.23
C SER A 5 2.53 -2.51 -29.10
N ASN A 6 3.68 -3.11 -29.41
CA ASN A 6 4.60 -3.77 -28.45
C ASN A 6 4.94 -2.87 -27.23
N VAL A 7 4.79 -1.56 -27.37
CA VAL A 7 5.04 -0.56 -26.31
C VAL A 7 4.00 -0.65 -25.20
N VAL A 8 2.73 -0.94 -25.52
CA VAL A 8 1.63 -1.06 -24.53
C VAL A 8 1.85 -2.30 -23.65
N GLN A 9 2.20 -3.43 -24.27
CA GLN A 9 2.48 -4.69 -23.56
C GLN A 9 3.70 -4.59 -22.63
N LEU A 10 4.74 -3.85 -23.03
CA LEU A 10 5.92 -3.65 -22.19
C LEU A 10 5.63 -2.75 -20.98
N HIS A 11 4.76 -1.75 -21.14
CA HIS A 11 4.36 -0.85 -20.05
C HIS A 11 3.51 -1.59 -19.02
N GLU A 12 2.51 -2.36 -19.47
CA GLU A 12 1.68 -3.21 -18.60
C GLU A 12 2.54 -4.23 -17.85
N PHE A 13 3.46 -4.92 -18.53
CA PHE A 13 4.37 -5.87 -17.88
C PHE A 13 5.26 -5.21 -16.81
N ARG A 14 5.79 -4.01 -17.08
CA ARG A 14 6.59 -3.24 -16.10
C ARG A 14 5.76 -2.78 -14.91
N GLN A 15 4.49 -2.42 -15.10
CA GLN A 15 3.59 -2.05 -14.02
C GLN A 15 3.24 -3.25 -13.14
N VAL A 16 2.91 -4.40 -13.75
CA VAL A 16 2.66 -5.66 -13.03
C VAL A 16 3.88 -6.03 -12.19
N SER A 17 5.08 -6.02 -12.79
CA SER A 17 6.32 -6.33 -12.07
C SER A 17 6.64 -5.35 -10.94
N ARG A 18 6.29 -4.06 -11.07
CA ARG A 18 6.46 -3.08 -9.98
C ARG A 18 5.45 -3.30 -8.85
N GLN A 19 4.21 -3.64 -9.19
CA GLN A 19 3.18 -3.92 -8.20
C GLN A 19 3.53 -5.17 -7.39
N GLU A 20 4.04 -6.22 -8.04
CA GLU A 20 4.54 -7.43 -7.34
C GLU A 20 5.62 -7.08 -6.31
N ILE A 21 6.58 -6.22 -6.66
CA ILE A 21 7.60 -5.75 -5.70
C ILE A 21 6.98 -5.00 -4.52
N ILE A 22 5.97 -4.15 -4.78
CA ILE A 22 5.26 -3.41 -3.72
C ILE A 22 4.50 -4.38 -2.81
N ASP A 23 3.86 -5.39 -3.38
CA ASP A 23 3.09 -6.40 -2.65
C ASP A 23 3.99 -7.27 -1.77
N ASP A 24 5.18 -7.63 -2.28
CA ASP A 24 6.20 -8.38 -1.53
C ASP A 24 6.69 -7.57 -0.31
N ILE A 25 7.09 -6.30 -0.52
CA ILE A 25 7.53 -5.41 0.56
C ILE A 25 6.41 -5.25 1.61
N SER A 26 5.18 -5.06 1.16
CA SER A 26 4.01 -4.89 2.04
C SER A 26 3.75 -6.15 2.86
N SER A 27 3.89 -7.33 2.24
CA SER A 27 3.74 -8.63 2.89
C SER A 27 4.83 -8.87 3.94
N GLU A 28 6.08 -8.53 3.64
CA GLU A 28 7.19 -8.63 4.57
C GLU A 28 6.99 -7.71 5.79
N ALA A 29 6.60 -6.45 5.57
CA ALA A 29 6.31 -5.50 6.66
C ALA A 29 5.19 -6.01 7.57
N PHE A 30 4.11 -6.53 6.99
CA PHE A 30 3.02 -7.14 7.76
C PHE A 30 3.50 -8.32 8.62
N MET A 31 4.32 -9.20 8.06
CA MET A 31 4.86 -10.36 8.78
C MET A 31 5.72 -9.95 9.98
N LEU A 32 6.54 -8.90 9.84
CA LEU A 32 7.34 -8.34 10.92
C LEU A 32 6.47 -7.76 12.04
N LEU A 33 5.45 -6.97 11.70
CA LEU A 33 4.51 -6.41 12.67
C LEU A 33 3.74 -7.52 13.40
N ARG A 34 3.32 -8.56 12.68
CA ARG A 34 2.62 -9.72 13.26
C ARG A 34 3.48 -10.46 14.27
N GLU A 35 4.73 -10.73 13.93
CA GLU A 35 5.65 -11.43 14.84
C GLU A 35 5.97 -10.59 16.07
N SER A 36 6.23 -9.29 15.88
CA SER A 36 6.46 -8.36 16.98
C SER A 36 5.26 -8.30 17.93
N ALA A 37 4.05 -8.13 17.40
CA ALA A 37 2.82 -8.13 18.19
C ALA A 37 2.66 -9.44 18.99
N ARG A 38 2.90 -10.58 18.34
CA ARG A 38 2.85 -11.92 18.98
C ARG A 38 3.84 -12.02 20.13
N SER A 39 5.09 -11.60 19.93
CA SER A 39 6.15 -11.67 20.94
C SER A 39 5.86 -10.81 22.18
N HIS A 40 5.08 -9.74 22.02
CA HIS A 40 4.66 -8.86 23.12
C HIS A 40 3.27 -9.22 23.68
N GLY A 41 2.62 -10.28 23.18
CA GLY A 41 1.27 -10.66 23.61
C GLY A 41 0.18 -9.66 23.23
N LEU A 42 0.41 -8.84 22.19
CA LEU A 42 -0.50 -7.78 21.75
C LEU A 42 -1.41 -8.24 20.60
N PRO A 43 -2.67 -7.77 20.54
CA PRO A 43 -3.55 -8.04 19.41
C PRO A 43 -3.02 -7.36 18.14
N ILE A 44 -2.75 -8.13 17.08
CA ILE A 44 -2.25 -7.59 15.80
C ILE A 44 -3.17 -6.51 15.21
N LYS A 45 -4.49 -6.64 15.38
CA LYS A 45 -5.46 -5.64 14.91
C LYS A 45 -5.20 -4.27 15.53
N GLN A 46 -4.86 -4.21 16.81
CA GLN A 46 -4.58 -2.95 17.50
C GLN A 46 -3.28 -2.33 16.99
N VAL A 47 -2.24 -3.15 16.80
CA VAL A 47 -0.94 -2.72 16.26
C VAL A 47 -1.09 -2.14 14.85
N LEU A 48 -1.88 -2.79 13.98
CA LEU A 48 -2.12 -2.29 12.62
C LEU A 48 -2.89 -0.97 12.60
N ILE A 49 -3.90 -0.81 13.47
CA ILE A 49 -4.65 0.44 13.57
C ILE A 49 -3.72 1.59 13.99
N GLU A 50 -2.88 1.39 15.00
CA GLU A 50 -1.92 2.41 15.42
C GLU A 50 -0.91 2.71 14.32
N HIS A 51 -0.39 1.69 13.65
CA HIS A 51 0.57 1.87 12.56
C HIS A 51 -0.01 2.67 11.39
N MET A 52 -1.24 2.38 10.96
CA MET A 52 -1.93 3.16 9.92
C MET A 52 -2.17 4.60 10.36
N ARG A 53 -2.49 4.82 11.64
CA ARG A 53 -2.66 6.16 12.21
C ARG A 53 -1.35 6.94 12.19
N ASP A 54 -0.24 6.32 12.59
CA ASP A 54 1.07 6.95 12.58
C ASP A 54 1.50 7.35 11.17
N ILE A 55 1.28 6.49 10.18
CA ILE A 55 1.53 6.81 8.76
C ILE A 55 0.68 8.01 8.32
N ALA A 56 -0.62 8.02 8.66
CA ALA A 56 -1.50 9.15 8.34
C ALA A 56 -1.04 10.46 8.99
N VAL A 57 -0.56 10.41 10.24
CA VAL A 57 0.01 11.56 10.94
C VAL A 57 1.27 12.07 10.23
N VAL A 58 2.15 11.17 9.77
CA VAL A 58 3.36 11.54 9.02
C VAL A 58 2.99 12.24 7.72
N ILE A 59 2.10 11.67 6.91
CA ILE A 59 1.64 12.27 5.64
C ILE A 59 1.04 13.65 5.90
N ASN A 60 0.12 13.77 6.87
CA ASN A 60 -0.50 15.05 7.20
C ASN A 60 0.52 16.11 7.63
N SER A 61 1.59 15.70 8.32
CA SER A 61 2.61 16.61 8.85
C SER A 61 3.63 17.04 7.81
N VAL A 62 3.96 16.16 6.86
CA VAL A 62 5.00 16.38 5.84
C VAL A 62 4.40 16.96 4.55
N ASP A 63 3.29 16.38 4.08
CA ASP A 63 2.70 16.68 2.77
C ASP A 63 1.43 17.54 2.88
N GLY A 64 0.81 17.56 4.06
CA GLY A 64 -0.37 18.37 4.35
C GLY A 64 -1.70 17.58 4.33
N PRO A 65 -2.80 18.22 4.77
CA PRO A 65 -4.09 17.56 4.92
C PRO A 65 -4.73 17.18 3.58
N GLU A 66 -4.50 17.95 2.51
CA GLU A 66 -5.03 17.64 1.18
C GLU A 66 -4.46 16.32 0.65
N THR A 67 -3.15 16.11 0.77
CA THR A 67 -2.49 14.86 0.37
C THR A 67 -2.99 13.67 1.18
N LEU A 68 -3.21 13.84 2.49
CA LEU A 68 -3.78 12.77 3.31
C LEU A 68 -5.15 12.33 2.77
N VAL A 69 -6.04 13.28 2.43
CA VAL A 69 -7.36 12.98 1.88
C VAL A 69 -7.25 12.22 0.56
N GLU A 70 -6.39 12.67 -0.35
CA GLU A 70 -6.18 12.00 -1.64
C GLU A 70 -5.70 10.56 -1.48
N VAL A 71 -4.77 10.32 -0.54
CA VAL A 71 -4.26 8.97 -0.23
C VAL A 71 -5.37 8.07 0.33
N LEU A 72 -6.13 8.56 1.32
CA LEU A 72 -7.22 7.79 1.93
C LEU A 72 -8.34 7.48 0.93
N ASP A 73 -8.66 8.42 0.05
CA ASP A 73 -9.63 8.22 -1.04
C ASP A 73 -9.12 7.18 -2.05
N SER A 74 -7.83 7.22 -2.39
CA SER A 74 -7.20 6.23 -3.27
C SER A 74 -7.28 4.82 -2.69
N ILE A 75 -6.94 4.66 -1.40
CA ILE A 75 -7.07 3.38 -0.68
C ILE A 75 -8.53 2.91 -0.70
N THR A 76 -9.47 3.81 -0.44
CA THR A 76 -10.91 3.49 -0.43
C THR A 76 -11.39 3.00 -1.80
N ARG A 77 -10.95 3.62 -2.90
CA ARG A 77 -11.27 3.16 -4.26
C ARG A 77 -10.71 1.77 -4.54
N GLN A 78 -9.44 1.54 -4.21
CA GLN A 78 -8.77 0.25 -4.42
C GLN A 78 -9.46 -0.89 -3.65
N ILE A 79 -9.96 -0.64 -2.44
CA ILE A 79 -10.71 -1.64 -1.66
C ILE A 79 -12.09 -1.92 -2.26
N LYS A 80 -12.76 -0.89 -2.79
CA LYS A 80 -14.10 -1.03 -3.39
C LYS A 80 -14.08 -1.69 -4.76
N GLY A 81 -12.92 -1.70 -5.43
CA GLY A 81 -12.75 -2.32 -6.75
C GLY A 81 -13.31 -1.49 -7.91
N ASP A 82 -13.39 -0.16 -7.75
CA ASP A 82 -13.77 0.81 -8.80
C ASP A 82 -12.54 1.38 -9.52
#